data_AF-A0A4R6P3E4-F1
#
_entry.id   AF-A0A4R6P3E4-F1
#
_cell.length_a   1.000
_cell.length_b   1.000
_cell.length_c   1.000
_cell.angle_alpha   90.00
_cell.angle_beta   90.00
_cell.angle_gamma   90.00
#
_symmetry.space_group_name_H-M   'P 1'
#
loop_
_entity.id
_entity.type
_entity.pdbx_description
1 polymer ?
#
loop_
_entity_poly.entity_id
_entity_poly.type
_entity_poly.pdbx_seq_one_letter_code
_entity_poly.pdbx_strand_id
1 'polypeptide(L)'
;MAHNIPLMRRILTHITRDRASYNQSYFRHVTDRGHIELGVGGWAVTLSGGWRWIGAPDATYGQIQVQHNTTHQIRFADQVAADVLGVDPDEANFLMWVADDRTARAWLEDTVIAHERRVFDQLAAELRGINTERKLR
;
A
#
# COMPACT_ATOMS: atom_id res chain seq x y z
N MET A 1 -5.18 -6.99 -10.52
CA MET A 1 -4.35 -6.54 -9.38
C MET A 1 -2.99 -6.01 -9.85
N ALA A 2 -2.91 -4.89 -10.60
CA ALA A 2 -1.61 -4.41 -11.15
C ALA A 2 -1.41 -2.88 -11.22
N HIS A 3 -2.37 -2.04 -10.82
CA HIS A 3 -2.27 -0.60 -11.09
C HIS A 3 -1.53 0.22 -10.02
N ASN A 4 -1.34 -0.30 -8.79
CA ASN A 4 -0.81 0.51 -7.67
C ASN A 4 0.55 0.05 -7.12
N ILE A 5 1.30 -0.79 -7.85
CA ILE A 5 2.64 -1.25 -7.43
C ILE A 5 3.62 -0.11 -7.12
N PRO A 6 3.66 1.01 -7.87
CA PRO A 6 4.52 2.15 -7.51
C PRO A 6 4.21 2.72 -6.12
N LEU A 7 2.93 2.79 -5.74
CA LEU A 7 2.52 3.22 -4.40
C LEU A 7 2.97 2.21 -3.34
N MET A 8 2.72 0.91 -3.57
CA MET A 8 3.13 -0.16 -2.66
C MET A 8 4.65 -0.15 -2.41
N ARG A 9 5.46 0.08 -3.44
CA ARG A 9 6.92 0.27 -3.30
C ARG A 9 7.28 1.48 -2.44
N ARG A 10 6.57 2.60 -2.59
CA ARG A 10 6.78 3.79 -1.75
C ARG A 10 6.46 3.48 -0.29
N ILE A 11 5.32 2.83 -0.03
CA ILE A 11 4.94 2.39 1.32
C ILE A 11 6.03 1.49 1.91
N LEU A 12 6.46 0.47 1.17
CA LEU A 12 7.51 -0.46 1.61
C LEU A 12 8.81 0.28 1.92
N THR A 13 9.18 1.27 1.11
CA THR A 13 10.36 2.10 1.33
C THR A 13 10.26 2.90 2.63
N HIS A 14 9.11 3.50 2.93
CA HIS A 14 8.88 4.22 4.19
C HIS A 14 9.00 3.28 5.39
N ILE A 15 8.29 2.15 5.36
CA ILE A 15 8.29 1.16 6.44
C ILE A 15 9.70 0.59 6.71
N THR A 16 10.48 0.35 5.66
CA THR A 16 11.80 -0.27 5.80
C THR A 16 12.89 0.72 6.25
N ARG A 17 12.85 1.97 5.76
CA ARG A 17 13.85 3.00 6.08
C ARG A 17 13.59 3.71 7.39
N ASP A 18 12.34 3.87 7.77
CA ASP A 18 11.95 4.57 9.00
C ASP A 18 10.98 3.71 9.82
N ARG A 19 11.54 2.61 10.37
CA ARG A 19 10.74 1.64 11.13
C ARG A 19 10.04 2.25 12.34
N ALA A 20 10.54 3.36 12.87
CA ALA A 20 9.95 4.05 14.00
C ALA A 20 8.62 4.75 13.64
N SER A 21 8.33 4.97 12.35
CA SER A 21 7.05 5.53 11.89
C SER A 21 6.08 4.47 11.36
N TYR A 22 6.42 3.18 11.48
CA TYR A 22 5.54 2.06 11.11
C TYR A 22 4.97 1.36 12.34
N ASN A 23 3.65 1.29 12.39
CA ASN A 23 2.91 0.60 13.45
C ASN A 23 1.63 0.03 12.83
N GLN A 24 1.61 -1.26 12.46
CA GLN A 24 0.46 -1.89 11.81
C GLN A 24 -0.73 -1.98 12.76
N SER A 25 -0.41 -2.10 14.06
CA SER A 25 -1.12 -1.47 15.17
C SER A 25 -2.26 -0.65 14.68
N TYR A 26 -1.94 0.57 14.25
CA TYR A 26 -2.87 1.66 13.98
C TYR A 26 -2.92 2.04 12.51
N PHE A 27 -4.12 2.41 12.06
CA PHE A 27 -4.25 3.01 10.75
C PHE A 27 -3.56 4.40 10.72
N ARG A 28 -3.67 5.17 11.82
CA ARG A 28 -2.88 6.37 12.11
C ARG A 28 -2.80 6.59 13.61
N HIS A 29 -1.62 6.88 14.14
CA HIS A 29 -1.38 7.09 15.58
C HIS A 29 -0.44 8.27 15.80
N VAL A 30 -0.71 9.09 16.82
CA VAL A 30 0.23 10.13 17.30
C VAL A 30 0.91 9.61 18.54
N THR A 31 2.22 9.45 18.48
CA THR A 31 3.04 9.07 19.65
C THR A 31 3.09 10.18 20.69
N ASP A 32 3.51 9.85 21.91
CA ASP A 32 3.74 10.82 23.00
C ASP A 32 4.75 11.93 22.62
N ARG A 33 5.60 11.68 21.62
CA ARG A 33 6.59 12.64 21.10
C ARG A 33 6.05 13.49 19.95
N GLY A 34 4.78 13.34 19.59
CA GLY A 34 4.13 14.07 18.50
C GLY A 34 4.42 13.52 17.09
N HIS A 35 5.15 12.41 16.96
CA HIS A 35 5.36 11.76 15.66
C HIS A 35 4.11 11.02 15.20
N ILE A 36 3.84 11.03 13.90
CA ILE A 36 2.77 10.26 13.28
C ILE A 36 3.31 8.91 12.84
N GLU A 37 2.73 7.84 13.37
CA GLU A 37 2.95 6.47 12.92
C GLU A 37 1.76 6.01 12.06
N LEU A 38 2.04 5.25 11.02
CA LEU A 38 1.04 4.74 10.09
C LEU A 38 1.30 3.26 9.79
N GLY A 39 0.25 2.44 9.81
CA GLY A 39 0.25 1.11 9.19
C GLY A 39 0.17 1.17 7.66
N VAL A 40 0.10 0.02 6.99
CA VAL A 40 0.08 -0.06 5.51
C VAL A 40 -1.07 0.74 4.91
N GLY A 41 -2.28 0.63 5.47
CA GLY A 41 -3.44 1.39 5.00
C GLY A 41 -3.30 2.90 5.21
N GLY A 42 -2.74 3.32 6.33
CA GLY A 42 -2.47 4.75 6.59
C GLY A 42 -1.46 5.36 5.64
N TRP A 43 -0.39 4.62 5.34
CA TRP A 43 0.56 5.02 4.32
C TRP A 43 -0.06 5.04 2.93
N ALA A 44 -0.97 4.12 2.60
CA ALA A 44 -1.69 4.14 1.32
C ALA A 44 -2.50 5.42 1.15
N VAL A 45 -3.28 5.82 2.16
CA VAL A 45 -4.01 7.11 2.15
C VAL A 45 -3.04 8.28 1.99
N THR A 46 -2.02 8.34 2.84
CA THR A 46 -1.11 9.49 2.96
C THR A 46 -0.27 9.69 1.69
N LEU A 47 0.26 8.60 1.13
CA LEU A 47 1.16 8.67 -0.03
C LEU A 47 0.42 8.70 -1.37
N SER A 48 -0.89 8.42 -1.39
CA SER A 48 -1.71 8.55 -2.60
C SER A 48 -1.81 10.00 -3.10
N GLY A 49 -1.76 10.98 -2.18
CA GLY A 49 -1.90 12.41 -2.48
C GLY A 49 -3.32 12.86 -2.85
N GLY A 50 -4.27 11.93 -3.04
CA GLY A 50 -5.66 12.24 -3.39
C GLY A 50 -6.58 12.48 -2.20
N TRP A 51 -6.17 12.05 -1.00
CA TRP A 51 -7.00 12.05 0.20
C TRP A 51 -6.30 12.75 1.36
N ARG A 52 -7.09 13.41 2.21
CA ARG A 52 -6.63 14.00 3.47
C ARG A 52 -7.41 13.42 4.65
N TRP A 53 -6.73 13.27 5.78
CA TRP A 53 -7.34 12.81 7.02
C TRP A 53 -8.32 13.83 7.58
N ILE A 54 -9.51 13.38 7.98
CA ILE A 54 -10.52 14.20 8.65
C ILE A 54 -11.00 13.46 9.90
N GLY A 55 -10.35 13.72 11.03
CA GLY A 55 -10.67 13.06 12.28
C GLY A 55 -9.46 12.87 13.19
N ALA A 56 -9.77 12.54 14.45
CA ALA A 56 -8.79 12.41 15.51
C ALA A 56 -7.93 11.14 15.35
N PRO A 57 -6.64 11.21 15.71
CA PRO A 57 -5.66 10.12 15.55
C PRO A 57 -5.87 8.95 16.54
N ASP A 58 -6.79 9.09 17.48
CA ASP A 58 -7.16 8.10 18.50
C ASP A 58 -8.47 7.37 18.17
N ALA A 59 -9.12 7.69 17.04
CA ALA A 59 -10.33 7.00 16.62
C ALA A 59 -10.04 5.50 16.37
N THR A 60 -10.87 4.64 16.96
CA THR A 60 -10.80 3.19 16.75
C THR A 60 -10.97 2.84 15.27
N TYR A 61 -10.32 1.74 14.85
CA TYR A 61 -10.40 1.19 13.50
C TYR A 61 -11.87 1.14 13.02
N GLY A 62 -12.14 1.74 11.86
CA GLY A 62 -13.47 1.77 11.25
C GLY A 62 -14.26 3.07 11.40
N GLN A 63 -13.86 3.94 12.31
CA GLN A 63 -14.47 5.28 12.42
C GLN A 63 -13.59 6.37 11.82
N ILE A 64 -12.43 6.01 11.28
CA ILE A 64 -11.49 6.95 10.70
C ILE A 64 -11.98 7.33 9.30
N GLN A 65 -12.13 8.63 9.10
CA GLN A 65 -12.61 9.19 7.84
C GLN A 65 -11.50 9.97 7.14
N VAL A 66 -11.61 10.00 5.81
CA VAL A 66 -10.76 10.75 4.92
C VAL A 66 -11.63 11.51 3.93
N GLN A 67 -11.13 12.65 3.47
CA GLN A 67 -11.80 13.49 2.49
C GLN A 67 -10.96 13.54 1.22
N HIS A 68 -11.61 13.36 0.06
CA HIS A 68 -10.96 13.54 -1.22
C HIS A 68 -10.64 15.01 -1.45
N ASN A 69 -9.41 15.31 -1.89
CA ASN A 69 -8.89 16.67 -1.96
C ASN A 69 -9.62 17.55 -2.98
N THR A 70 -10.14 16.96 -4.08
CA THR A 70 -10.78 17.72 -5.16
C THR A 70 -12.31 17.69 -5.09
N THR A 71 -12.90 16.53 -4.75
CA THR A 71 -14.36 16.34 -4.78
C THR A 71 -15.01 16.58 -3.42
N HIS A 72 -14.22 16.78 -2.37
CA HIS A 72 -14.65 16.91 -0.99
C HIS A 72 -15.47 15.73 -0.45
N GLN A 73 -15.50 14.60 -1.16
CA GLN A 73 -16.19 13.39 -0.75
C GLN A 73 -15.56 12.82 0.52
N ILE A 74 -16.39 12.50 1.52
CA ILE A 74 -15.96 11.87 2.78
C ILE A 74 -16.23 10.36 2.69
N ARG A 75 -15.22 9.56 3.05
CA ARG A 75 -15.30 8.09 3.07
C ARG A 75 -14.51 7.52 4.24
N PHE A 76 -14.77 6.27 4.59
CA PHE A 76 -13.97 5.55 5.56
C PHE A 76 -12.58 5.23 4.99
N ALA A 77 -11.58 5.33 5.86
CA ALA A 77 -10.17 5.27 5.46
C ALA A 77 -9.75 3.87 4.99
N ASP A 78 -10.34 2.81 5.54
CA ASP A 78 -10.15 1.42 5.15
C ASP A 78 -10.60 1.16 3.70
N GLN A 79 -11.82 1.60 3.36
CA GLN A 79 -12.37 1.49 2.00
C GLN A 79 -11.50 2.26 1.00
N VAL A 80 -11.08 3.48 1.37
CA VAL A 80 -10.21 4.28 0.53
C VAL A 80 -8.85 3.62 0.35
N ALA A 81 -8.24 3.09 1.41
CA ALA A 81 -6.96 2.40 1.28
C ALA A 81 -7.08 1.12 0.45
N ALA A 82 -8.19 0.38 0.54
CA ALA A 82 -8.43 -0.80 -0.29
C ALA A 82 -8.48 -0.42 -1.77
N ASP A 83 -9.27 0.60 -2.11
CA ASP A 83 -9.38 1.13 -3.48
C ASP A 83 -8.02 1.63 -4.01
N VAL A 84 -7.30 2.38 -3.18
CA VAL A 84 -6.01 2.99 -3.52
C VAL A 84 -4.89 1.94 -3.63
N LEU A 85 -4.97 0.84 -2.90
CA LEU A 85 -4.08 -0.31 -3.07
C LEU A 85 -4.54 -1.22 -4.21
N GLY A 86 -5.81 -1.16 -4.60
CA GLY A 86 -6.39 -2.01 -5.63
C GLY A 86 -6.44 -3.48 -5.21
N VAL A 87 -6.64 -3.71 -3.91
CA VAL A 87 -6.82 -5.03 -3.28
C VAL A 87 -8.30 -5.35 -3.16
N ASP A 88 -8.64 -6.64 -3.11
CA ASP A 88 -10.02 -7.04 -2.89
C ASP A 88 -10.46 -6.80 -1.43
N PRO A 89 -11.78 -6.79 -1.15
CA PRO A 89 -12.28 -6.52 0.19
C PRO A 89 -11.82 -7.51 1.28
N ASP A 90 -11.63 -8.79 0.94
CA ASP A 90 -11.22 -9.81 1.91
C ASP A 90 -9.74 -9.64 2.26
N GLU A 91 -8.91 -9.35 1.25
CA GLU A 91 -7.50 -9.00 1.41
C GLU A 91 -7.33 -7.69 2.20
N ALA A 92 -8.15 -6.68 1.92
CA ALA A 92 -8.20 -5.45 2.70
C ALA A 92 -8.58 -5.70 4.16
N ASN A 93 -9.57 -6.57 4.40
CA ASN A 93 -9.97 -6.95 5.74
C ASN A 93 -8.78 -7.56 6.50
N PHE A 94 -8.16 -8.59 5.92
CA PHE A 94 -7.01 -9.24 6.52
C PHE A 94 -5.87 -8.25 6.80
N LEU A 95 -5.47 -7.47 5.79
CA LEU A 95 -4.33 -6.56 5.87
C LEU A 95 -4.55 -5.43 6.89
N MET A 96 -5.73 -4.84 6.93
CA MET A 96 -5.97 -3.63 7.74
C MET A 96 -6.48 -3.93 9.16
N TRP A 97 -7.01 -5.13 9.39
CA TRP A 97 -7.72 -5.44 10.63
C TRP A 97 -7.17 -6.64 11.38
N VAL A 98 -6.54 -7.59 10.68
CA VAL A 98 -6.13 -8.87 11.26
C VAL A 98 -4.62 -9.01 11.32
N ALA A 99 -3.90 -8.52 10.31
CA ALA A 99 -2.47 -8.70 10.18
C ALA A 99 -1.70 -7.89 11.23
N ASP A 100 -0.71 -8.54 11.86
CA ASP A 100 0.30 -7.87 12.66
C ASP A 100 1.37 -7.18 11.78
N ASP A 101 2.26 -6.41 12.41
CA ASP A 101 3.36 -5.70 11.74
C ASP A 101 4.18 -6.58 10.80
N ARG A 102 4.50 -7.80 11.26
CA ARG A 102 5.33 -8.74 10.51
C ARG A 102 4.59 -9.24 9.27
N THR A 103 3.33 -9.60 9.44
CA THR A 103 2.47 -10.20 8.41
C THR A 103 2.11 -9.18 7.34
N ALA A 104 1.69 -7.98 7.73
CA ALA A 104 1.36 -6.91 6.79
C ALA A 104 2.57 -6.48 5.96
N ARG A 105 3.75 -6.40 6.59
CA ARG A 105 4.99 -6.12 5.87
C ARG A 105 5.38 -7.24 4.90
N ALA A 106 5.33 -8.50 5.34
CA ALA A 106 5.65 -9.63 4.48
C ALA A 106 4.72 -9.70 3.26
N TRP A 107 3.42 -9.48 3.46
CA TRP A 107 2.44 -9.36 2.38
C TRP A 107 2.83 -8.28 1.35
N LEU A 108 3.24 -7.11 1.83
CA LEU A 108 3.63 -6.00 0.97
C LEU A 108 4.92 -6.30 0.19
N GLU A 109 5.91 -6.92 0.83
CA GLU A 109 7.15 -7.38 0.21
C GLU A 109 6.86 -8.43 -0.89
N ASP A 110 6.08 -9.46 -0.57
CA ASP A 110 5.72 -10.54 -1.49
C ASP A 110 4.96 -10.01 -2.71
N THR A 111 4.02 -9.08 -2.50
CA THR A 111 3.23 -8.48 -3.59
C THR A 111 4.13 -7.72 -4.56
N VAL A 112 5.07 -6.92 -4.04
CA VAL A 112 6.04 -6.16 -4.86
C VAL A 112 6.97 -7.12 -5.61
N ILE A 113 7.54 -8.11 -4.92
CA ILE A 113 8.48 -9.09 -5.51
C ILE A 113 7.78 -9.94 -6.58
N ALA A 114 6.56 -10.41 -6.33
CA ALA A 114 5.80 -11.19 -7.29
C ALA A 114 5.52 -10.41 -8.58
N HIS A 115 5.22 -9.11 -8.47
CA HIS A 115 5.08 -8.25 -9.64
C HIS A 115 6.41 -8.08 -10.38
N GLU A 116 7.50 -7.79 -9.66
CA GLU A 116 8.84 -7.62 -10.24
C GLU A 116 9.31 -8.85 -11.01
N ARG A 117 9.11 -10.03 -10.41
CA ARG A 117 9.42 -11.30 -11.04
C ARG A 117 8.63 -11.51 -12.32
N ARG A 118 7.32 -11.21 -12.32
CA ARG A 118 6.48 -11.33 -13.51
C ARG A 118 6.95 -10.40 -14.63
N VAL A 119 7.29 -9.15 -14.31
CA VAL A 119 7.83 -8.19 -15.29
C VAL A 119 9.16 -8.68 -15.85
N PHE A 120 10.05 -9.19 -15.00
CA PHE A 120 11.32 -9.75 -15.42
C PHE A 120 11.14 -10.96 -16.35
N ASP A 121 10.23 -11.88 -16.02
CA ASP A 121 9.94 -13.07 -16.82
C ASP A 121 9.35 -12.68 -18.19
N GLN A 122 8.48 -11.66 -18.25
CA GLN A 122 7.94 -11.13 -19.51
C GLN A 122 9.05 -10.53 -20.40
N LEU A 123 9.90 -9.68 -19.84
CA LEU A 123 11.04 -9.09 -20.56
C LEU A 123 12.02 -10.18 -21.05
N ALA A 124 12.28 -11.19 -20.23
CA ALA A 124 13.14 -12.32 -20.60
C ALA A 124 12.54 -13.14 -21.76
N ALA A 125 11.22 -13.33 -21.78
CA ALA A 125 10.52 -14.01 -22.87
C ALA A 125 10.57 -13.21 -24.18
N GLU A 126 10.34 -11.89 -24.13
CA GLU A 126 10.44 -10.99 -25.28
C GLU A 126 11.85 -11.01 -25.90
N LEU A 127 12.89 -10.93 -25.07
CA LEU A 127 14.28 -11.00 -25.53
C LEU A 127 14.63 -12.35 -26.18
N ARG A 128 14.06 -13.45 -25.70
CA ARG A 128 14.22 -14.78 -26.33
C ARG A 128 13.50 -14.86 -27.68
N GLY A 129 12.30 -14.29 -27.78
CA GLY A 129 11.54 -14.21 -29.03
C GLY A 129 12.30 -13.43 -30.12
N ILE A 130 12.78 -12.24 -29.78
CA ILE A 130 13.56 -11.36 -30.68
C ILE A 130 14.84 -12.06 -31.18
N ASN A 131 15.57 -12.74 -30.30
CA ASN A 131 16.80 -13.46 -30.67
C ASN A 131 16.52 -14.68 -31.56
N THR A 132 15.35 -15.28 -31.47
CA THR A 132 14.97 -16.43 -32.31
C THR A 132 14.63 -15.96 -33.73
N GLU A 133 13.90 -14.86 -33.89
CA GLU A 133 13.61 -14.27 -35.21
C GLU A 133 14.88 -13.75 -35.92
N ARG A 134 15.85 -13.22 -35.18
CA ARG A 134 17.12 -12.74 -35.75
C ARG A 134 18.04 -13.86 -36.23
N LYS A 135 17.92 -15.09 -35.70
CA LYS A 135 18.67 -16.27 -36.18
C LYS A 135 18.04 -16.94 -37.40
N LEU A 136 16.76 -16.66 -37.66
CA LEU A 136 16.01 -17.23 -38.79
C LEU A 136 16.08 -16.35 -40.06
N ARG A 137 16.66 -15.15 -39.97
CA ARG A 137 16.96 -14.25 -41.09
C ARG A 137 18.44 -14.28 -41.40
#